data_AF-T1UCY6-F1
#
_entry.id   AF-T1UCY6-F1
#
_cell.length_a   1.000
_cell.length_b   1.000
_cell.length_c   1.000
_cell.angle_alpha   90.00
_cell.angle_beta   90.00
_cell.angle_gamma   90.00
#
_symmetry.space_group_name_H-M   'P 1'
#
loop_
_entity.id
_entity.type
_entity.pdbx_description
1 polymer ?
#
loop_
_entity_poly.entity_id
_entity_poly.type
_entity_poly.pdbx_seq_one_letter_code
_entity_poly.pdbx_strand_id
1 'polypeptide(L)'
;MIVEFIFACEKKGVKQVALQDIYQALEEKIEKEKWGYKYKNDTFRNSIRGELNHHQKDSLSKQCLGLFERLQKGVYALTPKGRLYQGR
;
A
#
# COMPACT_ATOMS: atom_id res chain seq x y z
N MET A 1 -5.45 -1.51 -4.65
CA MET A 1 -5.58 -0.35 -3.75
C MET A 1 -4.24 0.29 -3.35
N ILE A 2 -3.41 -0.35 -2.51
CA ILE A 2 -2.12 0.25 -2.08
C ILE A 2 -1.14 0.39 -3.26
N VAL A 3 -0.97 -0.67 -4.05
CA VAL A 3 -0.09 -0.65 -5.25
C VAL A 3 -0.52 0.46 -6.21
N GLU A 4 -1.80 0.54 -6.51
CA GLU A 4 -2.36 1.56 -7.42
C GLU A 4 -2.07 2.97 -6.93
N PHE A 5 -2.22 3.22 -5.62
CA PHE A 5 -1.94 4.52 -5.04
C PHE A 5 -0.45 4.89 -5.16
N ILE A 6 0.46 4.01 -4.74
CA ILE A 6 1.91 4.27 -4.83
C ILE A 6 2.32 4.45 -6.30
N PHE A 7 1.76 3.65 -7.21
CA PHE A 7 2.04 3.78 -8.65
C PHE A 7 1.53 5.12 -9.22
N ALA A 8 0.36 5.60 -8.77
CA ALA A 8 -0.15 6.90 -9.16
C ALA A 8 0.74 8.05 -8.63
N CYS A 9 1.30 7.92 -7.43
CA CYS A 9 2.31 8.83 -6.89
C CYS A 9 3.60 8.80 -7.73
N GLU A 10 4.10 7.61 -8.09
CA GLU A 10 5.29 7.47 -8.95
C GLU A 10 5.10 8.17 -10.31
N LYS A 11 3.93 8.03 -10.93
CA LYS A 11 3.59 8.73 -12.20
C LYS A 11 3.58 10.25 -12.07
N LYS A 12 3.37 10.78 -10.86
CA LYS A 12 3.44 12.21 -10.55
C LYS A 12 4.87 12.66 -10.13
N GLY A 13 5.86 11.76 -10.23
CA GLY A 13 7.25 12.03 -9.86
C GLY A 13 7.59 11.73 -8.40
N VAL A 14 6.63 11.27 -7.59
CA VAL A 14 6.85 10.93 -6.18
C VAL A 14 7.27 9.47 -6.08
N LYS A 15 8.58 9.24 -5.97
CA LYS A 15 9.19 7.89 -5.97
C LYS A 15 9.11 7.15 -4.63
N GLN A 16 8.75 7.84 -3.56
CA GLN A 16 8.70 7.31 -2.20
C GLN A 16 7.47 7.88 -1.51
N VAL A 17 6.71 7.05 -0.83
CA VAL A 17 5.42 7.43 -0.25
C VAL A 17 5.43 7.12 1.23
N ALA A 18 5.01 8.08 2.06
CA ALA A 18 4.92 7.88 3.49
C ALA A 18 3.68 7.04 3.84
N LEU A 19 3.78 6.24 4.90
CA LEU A 19 2.69 5.41 5.40
C LEU A 19 1.46 6.24 5.79
N GLN A 20 1.68 7.47 6.29
CA GLN A 20 0.60 8.41 6.59
C GLN A 20 -0.16 8.82 5.33
N ASP A 21 0.53 9.11 4.23
CA ASP A 21 -0.10 9.46 2.95
C ASP A 21 -0.93 8.29 2.40
N ILE A 22 -0.42 7.06 2.56
CA ILE A 22 -1.16 5.85 2.19
C ILE A 22 -2.43 5.72 3.03
N TYR A 23 -2.36 5.94 4.35
CA TYR A 23 -3.54 5.88 5.21
C TYR A 23 -4.57 6.91 4.79
N GLN A 24 -4.18 8.18 4.68
CA GLN A 24 -5.08 9.27 4.34
C GLN A 24 -5.77 9.04 2.99
N ALA A 25 -5.00 8.76 1.95
CA ALA A 25 -5.57 8.60 0.61
C ALA A 25 -6.52 7.41 0.50
N LEU A 26 -6.25 6.32 1.23
CA LEU A 26 -7.10 5.14 1.20
C LEU A 26 -8.34 5.28 2.09
N GLU A 27 -8.25 5.99 3.22
CA GLU A 27 -9.40 6.38 4.05
C GLU A 27 -10.35 7.30 3.25
N GLU A 28 -9.81 8.35 2.62
CA GLU A 28 -10.57 9.26 1.76
C GLU A 28 -11.25 8.52 0.59
N LYS A 29 -10.55 7.55 -0.03
CA LYS A 29 -11.13 6.73 -1.10
C LYS A 29 -12.29 5.87 -0.59
N ILE A 30 -12.17 5.25 0.58
CA ILE A 30 -13.23 4.42 1.17
C ILE A 30 -14.46 5.27 1.52
N GLU A 31 -14.26 6.46 2.08
CA GLU A 31 -15.35 7.38 2.39
C GLU A 31 -16.07 7.83 1.12
N LYS A 32 -15.32 8.22 0.09
CA LYS A 32 -15.87 8.68 -1.20
C LYS A 32 -16.68 7.59 -1.91
N GLU A 33 -16.18 6.36 -1.91
CA GLU A 33 -16.85 5.19 -2.51
C GLU A 33 -17.97 4.61 -1.62
N LYS A 34 -18.22 5.21 -0.45
CA LYS A 34 -19.17 4.73 0.57
C LYS A 34 -18.92 3.27 1.00
N TRP A 35 -17.65 2.85 1.02
CA TRP A 35 -17.23 1.51 1.43
C TRP A 35 -17.01 1.36 2.93
N GLY A 36 -17.37 2.38 3.72
CA GLY A 36 -17.20 2.36 5.19
C GLY A 36 -17.85 1.16 5.89
N TYR A 37 -18.84 0.51 5.28
CA TYR A 37 -19.42 -0.73 5.81
C TYR A 37 -18.51 -1.97 5.66
N LYS A 38 -17.57 -1.97 4.70
CA LYS A 38 -16.61 -3.06 4.47
C LYS A 38 -15.36 -2.95 5.33
N TYR A 39 -15.00 -1.73 5.72
CA TYR A 39 -13.76 -1.45 6.43
C TYR A 39 -14.08 -0.80 7.77
N LYS A 40 -13.87 -1.56 8.86
CA LYS A 40 -13.87 -0.96 10.20
C LYS A 40 -12.65 -0.05 10.32
N ASN A 41 -12.87 1.23 10.58
CA ASN A 41 -11.79 2.22 10.68
C ASN A 41 -10.70 1.80 11.67
N ASP A 42 -11.10 1.20 12.78
CA ASP A 42 -10.24 0.75 13.88
C ASP A 42 -9.18 -0.28 13.44
N THR A 43 -9.47 -1.10 12.41
CA THR A 43 -8.57 -2.14 11.91
C THR A 43 -7.93 -1.80 10.57
N PHE A 44 -8.46 -0.79 9.86
CA PHE A 44 -8.06 -0.49 8.49
C PHE A 44 -6.56 -0.19 8.34
N ARG A 45 -6.02 0.69 9.20
CA ARG A 45 -4.59 1.02 9.21
C ARG A 45 -3.69 -0.17 9.53
N ASN A 46 -4.18 -1.08 10.38
CA ASN A 46 -3.47 -2.32 10.71
C ASN A 46 -3.47 -3.29 9.52
N SER A 47 -4.58 -3.39 8.78
CA SER A 47 -4.67 -4.16 7.54
C SER A 47 -3.70 -3.63 6.48
N ILE A 48 -3.64 -2.32 6.25
CA ILE A 48 -2.68 -1.71 5.32
C ILE A 48 -1.24 -2.06 5.72
N ARG A 49 -0.91 -1.92 7.02
CA ARG A 49 0.42 -2.23 7.52
C ARG A 49 0.76 -3.72 7.37
N GLY A 50 -0.21 -4.58 7.65
CA GLY A 50 -0.10 -6.03 7.46
C GLY A 50 0.20 -6.38 6.01
N GLU A 51 -0.54 -5.81 5.07
CA GLU A 51 -0.35 -6.02 3.63
C GLU A 51 1.05 -5.56 3.16
N LEU A 52 1.45 -4.34 3.55
CA LEU A 52 2.77 -3.78 3.23
C LEU A 52 3.90 -4.66 3.74
N ASN A 53 3.80 -5.14 4.98
CA ASN A 53 4.81 -6.01 5.58
C ASN A 53 4.80 -7.41 4.96
N HIS A 54 3.62 -7.99 4.74
CA HIS A 54 3.45 -9.34 4.21
C HIS A 54 4.03 -9.47 2.80
N HIS A 55 3.88 -8.42 1.98
CA HIS A 55 4.39 -8.35 0.61
C HIS A 55 5.63 -7.46 0.45
N GLN A 56 6.34 -7.14 1.53
CA GLN A 56 7.65 -6.51 1.45
C GLN A 56 8.66 -7.45 0.78
N LYS A 57 9.57 -6.92 -0.05
CA LYS A 57 10.57 -7.69 -0.81
C LYS A 57 11.35 -8.71 0.03
N ASP A 58 11.61 -8.38 1.30
CA ASP A 58 12.40 -9.19 2.25
C ASP A 58 11.52 -9.99 3.24
N SER A 59 10.22 -10.07 3.00
CA SER A 59 9.29 -10.82 3.87
C SER A 59 9.57 -12.32 3.80
N LEU A 60 9.62 -12.97 4.97
CA LEU A 60 9.82 -14.42 5.10
C LEU A 60 8.56 -15.24 4.76
N SER A 61 7.44 -14.57 4.45
CA SER A 61 6.20 -15.26 4.08
C SER A 61 6.37 -16.03 2.77
N LYS A 62 6.00 -17.31 2.75
CA LYS A 62 5.95 -18.12 1.51
C LYS A 62 4.97 -17.57 0.47
N GLN A 63 4.00 -16.76 0.91
CA GLN A 63 3.00 -16.10 0.05
C GLN A 63 3.42 -14.67 -0.30
N CYS A 64 4.63 -14.24 0.08
CA CYS A 64 5.14 -12.93 -0.27
C CYS A 64 5.21 -12.76 -1.78
N LEU A 65 4.59 -11.68 -2.27
CA LEU A 65 4.65 -11.30 -3.67
C LEU A 65 5.83 -10.38 -3.97
N GLY A 66 6.47 -9.78 -2.95
CA GLY A 66 7.62 -8.89 -3.10
C GLY A 66 7.27 -7.61 -3.85
N LEU A 67 6.10 -7.02 -3.55
CA LEU A 67 5.54 -5.86 -4.24
C LEU A 67 6.11 -4.54 -3.72
N PHE A 68 6.44 -4.51 -2.43
CA PHE A 68 6.84 -3.28 -1.74
C PHE A 68 8.28 -3.33 -1.27
N GLU A 69 8.96 -2.20 -1.34
CA GLU A 69 10.24 -1.99 -0.69
C GLU A 69 10.08 -0.95 0.40
N ARG A 70 10.58 -1.26 1.61
CA ARG A 70 10.63 -0.31 2.71
C ARG A 70 11.98 0.37 2.70
N LEU A 71 12.00 1.64 2.28
CA LEU A 71 13.24 2.42 2.15
C LEU A 71 13.72 2.94 3.50
N GLN A 72 12.78 3.34 4.35
CA GLN A 72 13.04 3.76 5.73
C GLN A 72 11.81 3.52 6.62
N LYS A 73 11.89 3.89 7.90
CA LYS A 73 10.76 3.70 8.83
C LYS A 73 9.54 4.48 8.33
N GLY A 74 8.49 3.76 7.94
CA GLY A 74 7.24 4.35 7.50
C GLY A 74 7.26 4.91 6.07
N VAL A 75 8.25 4.58 5.24
CA VAL A 75 8.30 5.01 3.83
C VAL A 75 8.49 3.82 2.92
N TYR A 76 7.67 3.78 1.87
CA TYR A 76 7.54 2.66 0.96
C TYR A 76 7.63 3.08 -0.50
N ALA A 77 8.12 2.19 -1.34
CA ALA A 77 8.12 2.30 -2.79
C ALA A 77 7.70 0.97 -3.43
N LEU A 78 7.37 0.99 -4.72
CA LEU A 78 7.12 -0.23 -5.47
C LEU A 78 8.43 -0.86 -5.94
N THR A 79 8.49 -2.19 -5.87
CA THR A 79 9.53 -2.96 -6.57
C THR A 79 9.21 -2.99 -8.08
N PRO A 80 10.15 -3.43 -8.94
CA PRO A 80 9.83 -3.70 -10.34
C PRO A 80 8.62 -4.64 -10.52
N LYS A 81 8.49 -5.64 -9.64
CA LYS A 81 7.34 -6.56 -9.62
C LYS A 81 6.06 -5.88 -9.17
N GLY A 82 6.14 -4.98 -8.19
CA GLY A 82 5.02 -4.13 -7.76
C GLY A 82 4.45 -3.25 -8.87
N ARG A 83 5.30 -2.74 -9.77
CA ARG A 83 4.87 -1.91 -10.92
C ARG A 83 4.13 -2.68 -12.00
N LEU A 84 4.42 -3.97 -12.13
CA LEU A 84 3.77 -4.87 -13.08
C LEU A 84 2.56 -5.59 -12.46
N TYR A 85 2.30 -5.35 -11.18
CA TYR A 85 1.22 -6.03 -10.47
C TYR A 85 -0.14 -5.48 -10.90
N GLN A 86 -0.85 -6.26 -11.70
CA GLN A 86 -2.26 -6.08 -12.00
C GLN A 86 -3.03 -6.81 -10.92
N GLY A 87 -3.42 -6.09 -9.86
CA GLY A 87 -4.24 -6.66 -8.79
C GLY A 87 -5.45 -7.40 -9.36
N ARG A 88 -5.81 -8.53 -8.74
CA ARG A 88 -7.04 -9.26 -9.06
C ARG A 88 -8.27 -8.50 -8.61
#